data_AF-A0A4V2PHQ2-F1
#
_entry.id   AF-A0A4V2PHQ2-F1
#
_cell.length_a   1.000
_cell.length_b   1.000
_cell.length_c   1.000
_cell.angle_alpha   90.00
_cell.angle_beta   90.00
_cell.angle_gamma   90.00
#
_symmetry.space_group_name_H-M   'P 1'
#
loop_
_entity.id
_entity.type
_entity.pdbx_description
1 polymer ?
#
loop_
_entity_poly.entity_id
_entity_poly.type
_entity_poly.pdbx_seq_one_letter_code
_entity_poly.pdbx_strand_id
1 'polypeptide(L)'
;MSEQPVPGPEKMRAAVAQYVADLHRAYLAQADTFPPAARGRMPLAAGSATGGRVQVAAIGLRNLHLIATREDLGPLRGQEVEESGSLEGLEWTLRFYDPIVIPALGLVDESAGPRQAEVRGVLGVQTTVYHVVTQPGSGLSPHHAQHVGTGLASSHSSAIRDFDTIRSRVRGREHLVDEMVGASVAGLPRAQALLARAISPHDDGVRAMAEDTDPDPDRVRAALLAAVGGRREWTPPEPDGTR
;
A
#
# COMPACT_ATOMS: atom_id res chain seq x y z
N MET A 1 -13.87 22.85 -32.07
CA MET A 1 -13.54 21.82 -31.07
C MET A 1 -14.24 22.23 -29.79
N SER A 2 -15.35 21.57 -29.45
CA SER A 2 -16.13 21.94 -28.27
C SER A 2 -15.42 21.40 -27.03
N GLU A 3 -14.87 22.31 -26.23
CA GLU A 3 -14.32 22.05 -24.91
C GLU A 3 -15.45 21.48 -24.05
N GLN A 4 -15.35 20.21 -23.64
CA GLN A 4 -16.35 19.66 -22.72
C GLN A 4 -16.24 20.41 -21.39
N PRO A 5 -17.37 20.90 -20.82
CA PRO A 5 -17.33 21.64 -19.58
C PRO A 5 -16.76 20.75 -18.47
N VAL A 6 -15.76 21.26 -17.76
CA VAL A 6 -15.19 20.60 -16.59
C VAL A 6 -16.33 20.27 -15.62
N PRO A 7 -16.49 18.99 -15.20
CA PRO A 7 -17.54 18.63 -14.27
C PRO A 7 -17.39 19.44 -12.98
N GLY A 8 -18.49 19.99 -12.47
CA GLY A 8 -18.49 20.74 -11.21
C GLY A 8 -18.02 19.89 -10.03
N PRO A 9 -17.61 20.51 -8.90
CA PRO A 9 -17.00 19.81 -7.76
C PRO A 9 -17.80 18.61 -7.25
N GLU A 10 -19.13 18.71 -7.19
CA GLU A 10 -20.01 17.60 -6.78
C GLU A 10 -19.93 16.40 -7.71
N LYS A 11 -19.86 16.63 -9.02
CA LYS A 11 -19.73 15.55 -10.00
C LYS A 11 -18.37 14.85 -9.87
N MET A 12 -17.30 15.61 -9.57
CA MET A 12 -15.99 15.04 -9.32
C MET A 12 -15.98 14.20 -8.04
N ARG A 13 -16.58 14.70 -6.95
CA ARG A 13 -16.74 13.94 -5.70
C ARG A 13 -17.48 12.63 -5.93
N ALA A 14 -18.63 12.68 -6.60
CA ALA A 14 -19.40 11.48 -6.93
C ALA A 14 -18.60 10.49 -7.78
N ALA A 15 -17.80 10.97 -8.75
CA ALA A 15 -16.93 10.11 -9.55
C ALA A 15 -15.84 9.43 -8.72
N VAL A 16 -15.22 10.16 -7.78
CA VAL A 16 -14.22 9.60 -6.86
C VAL A 16 -14.85 8.61 -5.87
N ALA A 17 -16.02 8.92 -5.33
CA ALA A 17 -16.77 8.03 -4.44
C ALA A 17 -17.10 6.70 -5.14
N GLN A 18 -17.60 6.77 -6.39
CA GLN A 18 -17.84 5.59 -7.20
C GLN A 18 -16.55 4.80 -7.49
N TYR A 19 -15.46 5.50 -7.81
CA TYR A 19 -14.15 4.88 -8.06
C TYR A 19 -13.65 4.11 -6.83
N VAL A 20 -13.76 4.69 -5.63
CA VAL A 20 -13.39 4.02 -4.36
C VAL A 20 -14.26 2.78 -4.13
N ALA A 21 -15.58 2.89 -4.33
CA ALA A 21 -16.49 1.76 -4.17
C ALA A 21 -16.17 0.61 -5.16
N ASP A 22 -15.87 0.94 -6.42
CA ASP A 22 -15.51 -0.04 -7.45
C ASP A 22 -14.14 -0.70 -7.16
N LEU A 23 -13.18 0.07 -6.66
CA LEU A 23 -11.87 -0.42 -6.23
C LEU A 23 -12.02 -1.42 -5.06
N HIS A 24 -12.78 -1.05 -4.02
CA HIS A 24 -13.05 -1.94 -2.89
C HIS A 24 -13.81 -3.20 -3.31
N ARG A 25 -14.80 -3.08 -4.21
CA ARG A 25 -15.53 -4.24 -4.74
C ARG A 25 -14.60 -5.20 -5.48
N ALA A 26 -13.74 -4.69 -6.34
CA ALA A 26 -12.76 -5.51 -7.05
C ALA A 26 -11.74 -6.16 -6.11
N TYR A 27 -11.30 -5.42 -5.08
CA TYR A 27 -10.43 -5.97 -4.05
C TYR A 27 -11.07 -7.16 -3.33
N LEU A 28 -12.30 -7.01 -2.84
CA LEU A 28 -13.01 -8.04 -2.09
C LEU A 28 -13.27 -9.27 -2.98
N ALA A 29 -13.73 -9.06 -4.22
CA ALA A 29 -13.92 -10.13 -5.18
C ALA A 29 -12.62 -10.91 -5.46
N GLN A 30 -11.49 -10.21 -5.59
CA GLN A 30 -10.19 -10.87 -5.74
C GLN A 30 -9.77 -11.58 -4.45
N ALA A 31 -10.03 -11.00 -3.28
CA ALA A 31 -9.70 -11.57 -1.99
C ALA A 31 -10.41 -12.93 -1.73
N ASP A 32 -11.63 -13.08 -2.22
CA ASP A 32 -12.40 -14.33 -2.12
C ASP A 32 -11.81 -15.50 -2.90
N THR A 33 -10.91 -15.24 -3.83
CA THR A 33 -10.18 -16.30 -4.57
C THR A 33 -8.99 -16.86 -3.78
N PHE A 34 -8.61 -16.25 -2.65
CA PHE A 34 -7.46 -16.67 -1.85
C PHE A 34 -7.84 -17.57 -0.67
N PRO A 35 -6.89 -18.38 -0.14
CA PRO A 35 -7.16 -19.24 1.01
C PRO A 35 -7.66 -18.47 2.25
N PRO A 36 -8.54 -19.05 3.10
CA PRO A 36 -9.16 -18.34 4.22
C PRO A 36 -8.18 -17.66 5.18
N ALA A 37 -7.06 -18.31 5.51
CA ALA A 37 -6.04 -17.75 6.40
C ALA A 37 -5.24 -16.59 5.75
N ALA A 38 -5.12 -16.56 4.43
CA ALA A 38 -4.56 -15.41 3.72
C ALA A 38 -5.58 -14.27 3.69
N ARG A 39 -6.83 -14.57 3.33
CA ARG A 39 -7.94 -13.60 3.32
C ARG A 39 -8.15 -12.93 4.67
N GLY A 40 -8.11 -13.68 5.77
CA GLY A 40 -8.23 -13.15 7.14
C GLY A 40 -7.10 -12.21 7.56
N ARG A 41 -5.97 -12.20 6.84
CA ARG A 41 -4.84 -11.29 7.04
C ARG A 41 -4.84 -10.12 6.05
N MET A 42 -5.71 -10.13 5.04
CA MET A 42 -5.77 -9.06 4.03
C MET A 42 -6.42 -7.80 4.62
N PRO A 43 -5.78 -6.61 4.51
CA PRO A 43 -6.20 -5.41 5.23
C PRO A 43 -7.65 -4.95 5.05
N LEU A 44 -8.22 -5.05 3.84
CA LEU A 44 -9.62 -4.65 3.58
C LEU A 44 -10.63 -5.80 3.78
N ALA A 45 -10.18 -7.06 3.74
CA ALA A 45 -11.08 -8.21 3.97
C ALA A 45 -11.20 -8.58 5.46
N ALA A 46 -10.20 -8.27 6.28
CA ALA A 46 -10.20 -8.53 7.71
C ALA A 46 -11.16 -7.62 8.51
N GLY A 47 -11.72 -6.57 7.89
CA GLY A 47 -12.48 -5.51 8.55
C GLY A 47 -13.71 -5.99 9.34
N SER A 48 -14.41 -7.02 8.85
CA SER A 48 -15.64 -7.51 9.49
C SER A 48 -15.42 -8.15 10.87
N ALA A 49 -14.27 -8.76 11.15
CA ALA A 49 -14.00 -9.42 12.44
C ALA A 49 -13.44 -8.47 13.51
N THR A 50 -12.75 -7.40 13.09
CA THR A 50 -12.14 -6.40 13.99
C THR A 50 -12.98 -5.14 14.21
N GLY A 51 -14.16 -5.03 13.58
CA GLY A 51 -15.10 -3.92 13.80
C GLY A 51 -14.57 -2.53 13.39
N GLY A 52 -13.48 -2.46 12.63
CA GLY A 52 -12.82 -1.21 12.26
C GLY A 52 -13.30 -0.71 10.91
N ARG A 53 -13.94 0.47 10.90
CA ARG A 53 -14.24 1.23 9.68
C ARG A 53 -12.94 1.77 9.07
N VAL A 54 -12.82 1.72 7.75
CA VAL A 54 -11.69 2.32 7.02
C VAL A 54 -12.00 3.79 6.73
N GLN A 55 -11.05 4.68 6.92
CA GLN A 55 -11.16 6.07 6.46
C GLN A 55 -10.38 6.23 5.16
N VAL A 56 -10.98 6.86 4.17
CA VAL A 56 -10.38 7.16 2.88
C VAL A 56 -10.28 8.68 2.74
N ALA A 57 -9.09 9.20 2.54
CA ALA A 57 -8.87 10.59 2.17
C ALA A 57 -8.63 10.67 0.65
N ALA A 58 -9.45 11.45 -0.04
CA ALA A 58 -9.27 11.84 -1.43
C ALA A 58 -8.67 13.24 -1.49
N ILE A 59 -7.42 13.36 -1.92
CA ILE A 59 -6.66 14.61 -1.90
C ILE A 59 -6.40 15.07 -3.33
N GLY A 60 -7.01 16.19 -3.72
CA GLY A 60 -6.83 16.80 -5.03
C GLY A 60 -5.66 17.78 -5.04
N LEU A 61 -4.54 17.38 -5.66
CA LEU A 61 -3.39 18.23 -5.96
C LEU A 61 -3.16 18.23 -7.48
N ARG A 62 -1.89 18.24 -7.91
CA ARG A 62 -1.57 17.95 -9.31
C ARG A 62 -1.96 16.51 -9.63
N ASN A 63 -1.79 15.60 -8.69
CA ASN A 63 -2.33 14.24 -8.74
C ASN A 63 -3.51 14.10 -7.77
N LEU A 64 -4.37 13.11 -8.02
CA LEU A 64 -5.34 12.67 -7.04
C LEU A 64 -4.70 11.57 -6.19
N HIS A 65 -4.62 11.78 -4.89
CA HIS A 65 -4.22 10.75 -3.93
C HIS A 65 -5.45 10.15 -3.27
N LEU A 66 -5.51 8.82 -3.20
CA LEU A 66 -6.49 8.08 -2.42
C LEU A 66 -5.73 7.32 -1.33
N ILE A 67 -5.88 7.78 -0.09
CA ILE A 67 -5.21 7.21 1.07
C ILE A 67 -6.25 6.53 1.94
N ALA A 68 -6.21 5.21 2.04
CA ALA A 68 -7.00 4.49 3.04
C ALA A 68 -6.17 4.27 4.29
N THR A 69 -6.77 4.49 5.45
CA THR A 69 -6.18 4.26 6.77
C THR A 69 -7.22 3.75 7.76
N ARG A 70 -6.77 3.22 8.90
CA ARG A 70 -7.61 2.91 10.07
C ARG A 70 -7.45 3.95 11.17
N GLU A 71 -6.57 4.93 10.99
CA GLU A 71 -6.45 6.06 11.91
C GLU A 71 -7.71 6.94 11.88
N ASP A 72 -7.94 7.62 12.99
CA ASP A 72 -8.99 8.62 13.06
C ASP A 72 -8.55 9.92 12.41
N LEU A 73 -9.28 10.37 11.37
CA LEU A 73 -9.08 11.70 10.77
C LEU A 73 -9.71 12.83 11.60
N GLY A 74 -10.30 12.52 12.75
CA GLY A 74 -10.90 13.47 13.68
C GLY A 74 -12.25 13.99 13.22
N PRO A 75 -12.82 15.01 13.89
CA PRO A 75 -14.07 15.62 13.47
C PRO A 75 -13.88 16.46 12.20
N LEU A 76 -14.92 16.53 11.36
CA LEU A 76 -14.94 17.41 10.19
C LEU A 76 -14.74 18.88 10.58
N ARG A 77 -13.99 19.62 9.77
CA ARG A 77 -13.74 21.05 9.97
C ARG A 77 -14.04 21.86 8.70
N GLY A 78 -14.56 23.07 8.88
CA GLY A 78 -14.71 24.04 7.79
C GLY A 78 -15.53 23.50 6.61
N GLN A 79 -14.88 23.40 5.44
CA GLN A 79 -15.49 22.96 4.17
C GLN A 79 -15.27 21.46 3.87
N GLU A 80 -14.80 20.68 4.85
CA GLU A 80 -14.66 19.24 4.70
C GLU A 80 -16.00 18.58 4.36
N VAL A 81 -15.98 17.72 3.35
CA VAL A 81 -17.12 16.89 2.94
C VAL A 81 -16.79 15.44 3.25
N GLU A 82 -17.75 14.74 3.85
CA GLU A 82 -17.68 13.31 4.11
C GLU A 82 -18.81 12.57 3.38
N GLU A 83 -18.47 11.45 2.77
CA GLU A 83 -19.40 10.48 2.22
C GLU A 83 -19.16 9.12 2.88
N SER A 84 -20.23 8.41 3.21
CA SER A 84 -20.13 7.04 3.74
C SER A 84 -20.33 6.02 2.61
N GLY A 85 -19.59 4.92 2.68
CA GLY A 85 -19.76 3.80 1.77
C GLY A 85 -19.69 2.46 2.51
N SER A 86 -20.32 1.45 1.91
CA SER A 86 -20.28 0.09 2.44
C SER A 86 -20.39 -0.95 1.33
N LEU A 87 -19.80 -2.10 1.59
CA LEU A 87 -19.95 -3.36 0.89
C LEU A 87 -20.08 -4.45 1.95
N GLU A 88 -20.46 -5.66 1.55
CA GLU A 88 -20.50 -6.79 2.47
C GLU A 88 -19.13 -6.98 3.14
N GLY A 89 -19.09 -6.88 4.47
CA GLY A 89 -17.88 -7.05 5.27
C GLY A 89 -16.91 -5.86 5.31
N LEU A 90 -17.23 -4.72 4.67
CA LEU A 90 -16.40 -3.52 4.66
C LEU A 90 -17.24 -2.24 4.71
N GLU A 91 -16.96 -1.40 5.71
CA GLU A 91 -17.48 -0.04 5.79
C GLU A 91 -16.34 0.97 5.68
N TRP A 92 -16.63 2.12 5.05
CA TRP A 92 -15.70 3.23 5.02
C TRP A 92 -16.37 4.61 5.07
N THR A 93 -15.59 5.60 5.48
CA THR A 93 -15.86 7.02 5.23
C THR A 93 -14.87 7.53 4.19
N LEU A 94 -15.32 8.41 3.31
CA LEU A 94 -14.53 9.10 2.30
C LEU A 94 -14.58 10.59 2.58
N ARG A 95 -13.42 11.22 2.76
CA ARG A 95 -13.27 12.66 2.96
C ARG A 95 -12.47 13.30 1.84
N PHE A 96 -12.86 14.50 1.47
CA PHE A 96 -12.25 15.24 0.37
C PHE A 96 -11.39 16.39 0.90
N TYR A 97 -10.15 16.46 0.42
CA TYR A 97 -9.18 17.47 0.79
C TYR A 97 -8.55 18.09 -0.44
N ASP A 98 -8.27 19.38 -0.36
CA ASP A 98 -7.51 20.15 -1.34
C ASP A 98 -6.83 21.32 -0.61
N PRO A 99 -6.03 22.17 -1.27
CA PRO A 99 -5.41 23.34 -0.64
C PRO A 99 -6.39 24.40 -0.10
N ILE A 100 -7.67 24.35 -0.46
CA ILE A 100 -8.70 25.22 0.14
C ILE A 100 -9.10 24.68 1.52
N VAL A 101 -9.28 23.35 1.62
CA VAL A 101 -9.63 22.68 2.88
C VAL A 101 -8.43 22.62 3.83
N ILE A 102 -7.25 22.25 3.34
CA ILE A 102 -5.99 22.18 4.10
C ILE A 102 -4.91 22.98 3.36
N PRO A 103 -4.70 24.27 3.70
CA PRO A 103 -3.74 25.13 3.01
C PRO A 103 -2.31 24.61 2.90
N ALA A 104 -1.86 23.84 3.90
CA ALA A 104 -0.52 23.23 3.89
C ALA A 104 -0.31 22.26 2.71
N LEU A 105 -1.38 21.69 2.15
CA LEU A 105 -1.30 20.87 0.94
C LEU A 105 -0.81 21.66 -0.28
N GLY A 106 -1.03 22.98 -0.31
CA GLY A 106 -0.55 23.86 -1.38
C GLY A 106 0.98 24.02 -1.42
N LEU A 107 1.69 23.52 -0.41
CA LEU A 107 3.15 23.54 -0.33
C LEU A 107 3.82 22.27 -0.87
N VAL A 108 3.04 21.23 -1.17
CA VAL A 108 3.55 19.96 -1.69
C VAL A 108 3.91 20.12 -3.17
N ASP A 109 5.20 19.95 -3.50
CA ASP A 109 5.70 20.08 -4.88
C ASP A 109 5.66 18.75 -5.63
N GLU A 110 4.61 18.58 -6.45
CA GLU A 110 4.42 17.43 -7.31
C GLU A 110 4.94 17.63 -8.76
N SER A 111 5.82 18.60 -9.00
CA SER A 111 6.35 18.88 -10.33
C SER A 111 7.10 17.69 -10.95
N ALA A 112 7.91 16.99 -10.14
CA ALA A 112 8.67 15.81 -10.54
C ALA A 112 7.87 14.49 -10.50
N GLY A 113 6.67 14.48 -9.90
CA GLY A 113 5.84 13.30 -9.72
C GLY A 113 5.12 13.27 -8.37
N PRO A 114 4.37 12.20 -8.07
CA PRO A 114 3.60 12.08 -6.84
C PRO A 114 4.44 12.12 -5.57
N ARG A 115 4.00 12.85 -4.54
CA ARG A 115 4.73 12.98 -3.25
C ARG A 115 4.00 12.30 -2.10
N GLN A 116 3.94 10.96 -2.13
CA GLN A 116 3.12 10.17 -1.21
C GLN A 116 3.42 10.43 0.29
N ALA A 117 4.70 10.43 0.67
CA ALA A 117 5.11 10.65 2.07
C ALA A 117 4.76 12.05 2.57
N GLU A 118 4.95 13.08 1.74
CA GLU A 118 4.63 14.46 2.09
C GLU A 118 3.12 14.68 2.26
N VAL A 119 2.30 14.14 1.34
CA VAL A 119 0.83 14.22 1.44
C VAL A 119 0.33 13.53 2.73
N ARG A 120 0.86 12.35 3.06
CA ARG A 120 0.56 11.67 4.32
C ARG A 120 0.97 12.48 5.54
N GLY A 121 2.17 13.07 5.49
CA GLY A 121 2.70 13.93 6.55
C GLY A 121 1.83 15.15 6.81
N VAL A 122 1.31 15.80 5.76
CA VAL A 122 0.38 16.93 5.88
C VAL A 122 -0.95 16.52 6.52
N LEU A 123 -1.47 15.33 6.18
CA LEU A 123 -2.69 14.79 6.82
C LEU A 123 -2.44 14.25 8.24
N GLY A 124 -1.18 14.09 8.65
CA GLY A 124 -0.83 13.43 9.92
C GLY A 124 -1.08 11.92 9.92
N VAL A 125 -1.28 11.29 8.76
CA VAL A 125 -1.57 9.85 8.63
C VAL A 125 -0.26 9.04 8.66
N GLN A 126 -0.11 8.21 9.68
CA GLN A 126 1.12 7.46 9.91
C GLN A 126 1.13 6.09 9.23
N THR A 127 -0.02 5.44 9.14
CA THR A 127 -0.23 4.08 8.66
C THR A 127 -1.26 4.10 7.54
N THR A 128 -1.05 3.27 6.53
CA THR A 128 -1.96 3.20 5.38
C THR A 128 -2.34 1.75 5.10
N VAL A 129 -3.60 1.56 4.73
CA VAL A 129 -4.11 0.33 4.12
C VAL A 129 -3.73 0.29 2.64
N TYR A 130 -3.85 1.44 1.97
CA TYR A 130 -3.28 1.66 0.64
C TYR A 130 -3.07 3.15 0.39
N HIS A 131 -2.16 3.47 -0.52
CA HIS A 131 -2.01 4.80 -1.10
C HIS A 131 -1.97 4.65 -2.63
N VAL A 132 -3.08 4.99 -3.28
CA VAL A 132 -3.18 4.98 -4.74
C VAL A 132 -3.05 6.41 -5.24
N VAL A 133 -2.35 6.58 -6.36
CA VAL A 133 -2.24 7.87 -7.04
C VAL A 133 -2.78 7.76 -8.45
N THR A 134 -3.70 8.65 -8.78
CA THR A 134 -4.29 8.81 -10.12
C THR A 134 -3.71 10.09 -10.71
N GLN A 135 -2.90 9.96 -11.77
CA GLN A 135 -2.29 11.09 -12.45
C GLN A 135 -3.30 11.79 -13.38
N PRO A 136 -3.11 13.08 -13.69
CA PRO A 136 -3.90 13.77 -14.69
C PRO A 136 -3.99 12.98 -16.00
N GLY A 137 -5.20 12.83 -16.53
CA GLY A 137 -5.46 12.07 -17.76
C GLY A 137 -5.67 10.56 -17.55
N SER A 138 -5.34 10.00 -16.38
CA SER A 138 -5.80 8.66 -16.02
C SER A 138 -7.26 8.75 -15.56
N GLY A 139 -8.17 8.09 -16.29
CA GLY A 139 -9.61 8.22 -16.04
C GLY A 139 -10.04 7.58 -14.72
N LEU A 140 -10.99 8.21 -14.02
CA LEU A 140 -11.73 7.62 -12.88
C LEU A 140 -12.81 6.64 -13.35
N SER A 141 -12.42 5.68 -14.20
CA SER A 141 -13.35 4.71 -14.78
C SER A 141 -13.50 3.49 -13.87
N PRO A 142 -14.67 2.80 -13.91
CA PRO A 142 -14.85 1.52 -13.24
C PRO A 142 -13.82 0.48 -13.64
N HIS A 143 -13.42 0.45 -14.92
CA HIS A 143 -12.38 -0.44 -15.43
C HIS A 143 -11.02 -0.19 -14.76
N HIS A 144 -10.62 1.06 -14.58
CA HIS A 144 -9.38 1.38 -13.88
C HIS A 144 -9.46 1.03 -12.39
N ALA A 145 -10.59 1.32 -11.74
CA ALA A 145 -10.81 0.94 -10.36
C ALA A 145 -10.69 -0.58 -10.17
N GLN A 146 -11.21 -1.37 -11.12
CA GLN A 146 -11.12 -2.83 -11.10
C GLN A 146 -9.66 -3.33 -11.17
N HIS A 147 -8.85 -2.80 -12.08
CA HIS A 147 -7.43 -3.17 -12.18
C HIS A 147 -6.66 -2.82 -10.91
N VAL A 148 -6.89 -1.62 -10.36
CA VAL A 148 -6.23 -1.19 -9.13
C VAL A 148 -6.66 -2.05 -7.94
N GLY A 149 -7.95 -2.30 -7.76
CA GLY A 149 -8.46 -3.13 -6.67
C GLY A 149 -7.93 -4.56 -6.71
N THR A 150 -7.91 -5.17 -7.90
CA THR A 150 -7.36 -6.52 -8.13
C THR A 150 -5.85 -6.56 -7.87
N GLY A 151 -5.12 -5.55 -8.34
CA GLY A 151 -3.68 -5.40 -8.11
C GLY A 151 -3.34 -5.25 -6.62
N LEU A 152 -4.11 -4.44 -5.89
CA LEU A 152 -3.95 -4.26 -4.44
C LEU A 152 -4.21 -5.55 -3.66
N ALA A 153 -5.26 -6.30 -4.01
CA ALA A 153 -5.55 -7.59 -3.38
C ALA A 153 -4.44 -8.60 -3.64
N SER A 154 -3.94 -8.64 -4.88
CA SER A 154 -2.83 -9.51 -5.27
C SER A 154 -1.52 -9.14 -4.56
N SER A 155 -1.20 -7.85 -4.45
CA SER A 155 -0.01 -7.37 -3.74
C SER A 155 -0.04 -7.75 -2.26
N HIS A 156 -1.16 -7.51 -1.56
CA HIS A 156 -1.30 -7.91 -0.16
C HIS A 156 -1.18 -9.43 0.04
N SER A 157 -1.81 -10.22 -0.84
CA SER A 157 -1.71 -11.69 -0.80
C SER A 157 -0.28 -12.17 -1.02
N SER A 158 0.45 -11.56 -1.97
CA SER A 158 1.87 -11.85 -2.21
C SER A 158 2.73 -11.51 -1.01
N ALA A 159 2.56 -10.33 -0.41
CA ALA A 159 3.31 -9.94 0.79
C ALA A 159 3.10 -10.95 1.94
N ILE A 160 1.87 -11.40 2.16
CA ILE A 160 1.54 -12.43 3.15
C ILE A 160 2.33 -13.73 2.88
N ARG A 161 2.31 -14.21 1.63
CA ARG A 161 3.02 -15.45 1.24
C ARG A 161 4.54 -15.31 1.34
N ASP A 162 5.07 -14.15 0.99
CA ASP A 162 6.49 -13.84 1.08
C ASP A 162 6.94 -13.91 2.54
N PHE A 163 6.19 -13.29 3.47
CA PHE A 163 6.50 -13.35 4.89
C PHE A 163 6.42 -14.77 5.44
N ASP A 164 5.38 -15.55 5.11
CA ASP A 164 5.28 -16.95 5.51
C ASP A 164 6.49 -17.76 5.00
N THR A 165 6.91 -17.49 3.76
CA THR A 165 8.08 -18.15 3.14
C THR A 165 9.38 -17.75 3.81
N ILE A 166 9.63 -16.46 4.03
CA ILE A 166 10.83 -15.96 4.73
C ILE A 166 10.89 -16.56 6.13
N ARG A 167 9.78 -16.52 6.87
CA ARG A 167 9.66 -17.09 8.21
C ARG A 167 10.03 -18.57 8.25
N SER A 168 9.58 -19.35 7.27
CA SER A 168 9.90 -20.79 7.18
C SER A 168 11.40 -21.08 6.91
N ARG A 169 12.13 -20.11 6.35
CA ARG A 169 13.54 -20.26 5.92
C ARG A 169 14.56 -19.75 6.95
N VAL A 170 14.15 -18.92 7.90
CA VAL A 170 15.06 -18.22 8.84
C VAL A 170 14.97 -18.75 10.26
N ARG A 171 15.35 -20.03 10.45
CA ARG A 171 15.33 -20.70 11.77
C ARG A 171 16.09 -19.90 12.83
N GLY A 172 15.46 -19.70 13.99
CA GLY A 172 16.01 -18.94 15.13
C GLY A 172 15.87 -17.42 15.01
N ARG A 173 15.32 -16.91 13.90
CA ARG A 173 15.10 -15.48 13.63
C ARG A 173 13.66 -15.17 13.23
N GLU A 174 12.73 -16.10 13.52
CA GLU A 174 11.31 -15.97 13.18
C GLU A 174 10.68 -14.73 13.81
N HIS A 175 11.08 -14.38 15.05
CA HIS A 175 10.62 -13.18 15.74
C HIS A 175 10.92 -11.89 14.97
N LEU A 176 12.06 -11.81 14.28
CA LEU A 176 12.39 -10.64 13.44
C LEU A 176 11.47 -10.55 12.22
N VAL A 177 11.02 -11.69 11.68
CA VAL A 177 10.04 -11.70 10.59
C VAL A 177 8.68 -11.26 11.12
N ASP A 178 8.28 -11.74 12.30
CA ASP A 178 7.03 -11.35 12.95
C ASP A 178 7.03 -9.82 13.24
N GLU A 179 8.16 -9.25 13.69
CA GLU A 179 8.34 -7.79 13.80
C GLU A 179 8.29 -7.08 12.45
N MET A 180 8.89 -7.67 11.41
CA MET A 180 8.88 -7.09 10.05
C MET A 180 7.48 -7.05 9.44
N VAL A 181 6.64 -8.07 9.74
CA VAL A 181 5.21 -8.05 9.39
C VAL A 181 4.51 -6.88 10.09
N GLY A 182 4.78 -6.66 11.38
CA GLY A 182 4.25 -5.51 12.12
C GLY A 182 4.68 -4.17 11.49
N ALA A 183 5.95 -4.03 11.13
CA ALA A 183 6.48 -2.85 10.44
C ALA A 183 5.85 -2.64 9.06
N SER A 184 5.53 -3.72 8.34
CA SER A 184 4.83 -3.69 7.05
C SER A 184 3.40 -3.17 7.22
N VAL A 185 2.66 -3.70 8.19
CA VAL A 185 1.28 -3.25 8.51
C VAL A 185 1.27 -1.80 8.97
N ALA A 186 2.29 -1.36 9.73
CA ALA A 186 2.43 0.02 10.17
C ALA A 186 2.95 0.98 9.09
N GLY A 187 3.28 0.49 7.88
CA GLY A 187 3.80 1.35 6.81
C GLY A 187 5.15 1.99 7.13
N LEU A 188 6.04 1.24 7.80
CA LEU A 188 7.38 1.69 8.22
C LEU A 188 8.48 1.09 7.31
N PRO A 189 8.73 1.66 6.11
CA PRO A 189 9.66 1.08 5.14
C PRO A 189 11.09 0.99 5.67
N ARG A 190 11.57 2.02 6.38
CA ARG A 190 12.92 2.00 6.97
C ARG A 190 13.07 0.91 8.04
N ALA A 191 12.04 0.71 8.87
CA ALA A 191 12.06 -0.37 9.86
C ALA A 191 12.10 -1.75 9.17
N GLN A 192 11.32 -1.94 8.10
CA GLN A 192 11.38 -3.16 7.30
C GLN A 192 12.79 -3.42 6.75
N ALA A 193 13.48 -2.40 6.22
CA ALA A 193 14.84 -2.55 5.70
C ALA A 193 15.87 -2.90 6.79
N LEU A 194 15.76 -2.28 7.97
CA LEU A 194 16.63 -2.58 9.12
C LEU A 194 16.39 -3.99 9.67
N LEU A 195 15.13 -4.42 9.77
CA LEU A 195 14.77 -5.78 10.17
C LEU A 195 15.23 -6.80 9.14
N ALA A 196 15.09 -6.51 7.84
CA ALA A 196 15.64 -7.35 6.79
C ALA A 196 17.16 -7.54 6.93
N ARG A 197 17.91 -6.48 7.24
CA ARG A 197 19.35 -6.56 7.52
C ARG A 197 19.65 -7.40 8.77
N ALA A 198 18.84 -7.31 9.82
CA ALA A 198 18.99 -8.18 10.98
C ALA A 198 18.72 -9.67 10.65
N ILE A 199 17.77 -9.93 9.74
CA ILE A 199 17.44 -11.28 9.25
C ILE A 199 18.51 -11.81 8.28
N SER A 200 19.16 -10.97 7.47
CA SER A 200 20.20 -11.39 6.53
C SER A 200 21.40 -10.44 6.56
N PRO A 201 22.26 -10.53 7.60
CA PRO A 201 23.31 -9.53 7.86
C PRO A 201 24.47 -9.57 6.85
N HIS A 202 24.60 -10.64 6.08
CA HIS A 202 25.70 -10.85 5.13
C HIS A 202 25.29 -10.68 3.67
N ASP A 203 24.02 -10.35 3.40
CA ASP A 203 23.57 -10.10 2.04
C ASP A 203 23.79 -8.63 1.65
N ASP A 204 24.56 -8.40 0.59
CA ASP A 204 24.92 -7.06 0.14
C ASP A 204 23.71 -6.27 -0.39
N GLY A 205 22.75 -6.94 -1.02
CA GLY A 205 21.53 -6.33 -1.54
C GLY A 205 20.62 -5.82 -0.42
N VAL A 206 20.42 -6.64 0.61
CA VAL A 206 19.69 -6.27 1.81
C VAL A 206 20.41 -5.15 2.57
N ARG A 207 21.74 -5.19 2.67
CA ARG A 207 22.53 -4.12 3.32
C ARG A 207 22.36 -2.78 2.61
N ALA A 208 22.44 -2.75 1.28
CA ALA A 208 22.27 -1.53 0.50
C ALA A 208 20.88 -0.89 0.74
N MET A 209 19.82 -1.71 0.79
CA MET A 209 18.46 -1.21 1.07
C MET A 209 18.32 -0.65 2.49
N ALA A 210 19.05 -1.20 3.47
CA ALA A 210 19.04 -0.70 4.84
C ALA A 210 19.78 0.64 5.02
N GLU A 211 20.62 1.02 4.06
CA GLU A 211 21.31 2.31 4.02
C GLU A 211 20.44 3.39 3.36
N ASP A 212 19.59 3.02 2.40
CA ASP A 212 18.64 3.89 1.72
C ASP A 212 17.66 4.58 2.68
N THR A 213 17.56 5.91 2.59
CA THR A 213 16.69 6.76 3.42
C THR A 213 15.21 6.60 3.11
N ASP A 214 14.85 6.15 1.91
CA ASP A 214 13.46 5.91 1.50
C ASP A 214 13.32 4.58 0.74
N PRO A 215 13.55 3.43 1.43
CA PRO A 215 13.59 2.14 0.77
C PRO A 215 12.19 1.69 0.34
N ASP A 216 12.09 1.17 -0.87
CA ASP A 216 10.85 0.54 -1.36
C ASP A 216 10.59 -0.79 -0.58
N PRO A 217 9.47 -0.89 0.18
CA PRO A 217 9.19 -2.06 1.00
C PRO A 217 9.01 -3.35 0.19
N ASP A 218 8.50 -3.27 -1.04
CA ASP A 218 8.35 -4.44 -1.92
C ASP A 218 9.72 -4.94 -2.39
N ARG A 219 10.63 -4.01 -2.71
CA ARG A 219 12.03 -4.37 -3.06
C ARG A 219 12.79 -4.93 -1.87
N VAL A 220 12.61 -4.37 -0.67
CA VAL A 220 13.20 -4.91 0.56
C VAL A 220 12.76 -6.36 0.77
N ARG A 221 11.45 -6.62 0.67
CA ARG A 221 10.90 -7.97 0.86
C ARG A 221 11.38 -8.94 -0.21
N ALA A 222 11.42 -8.53 -1.47
CA ALA A 222 11.94 -9.34 -2.57
C ALA A 222 13.44 -9.67 -2.40
N ALA A 223 14.26 -8.69 -2.03
CA ALA A 223 15.69 -8.89 -1.76
C ALA A 223 15.90 -9.86 -0.60
N LEU A 224 15.14 -9.70 0.49
CA LEU A 224 15.21 -10.61 1.63
C LEU A 224 14.78 -12.03 1.26
N LEU A 225 13.68 -12.18 0.51
CA LEU A 225 13.18 -13.48 0.06
C LEU A 225 14.22 -14.22 -0.80
N ALA A 226 14.93 -13.49 -1.67
CA ALA A 226 16.04 -14.03 -2.46
C ALA A 226 17.22 -14.45 -1.57
N ALA A 227 17.63 -13.58 -0.64
CA ALA A 227 18.75 -13.84 0.27
C ALA A 227 18.53 -15.09 1.13
N VAL A 228 17.32 -15.29 1.65
CA VAL A 228 16.98 -16.47 2.49
C VAL A 228 16.58 -17.69 1.66
N GLY A 229 16.32 -17.51 0.37
CA GLY A 229 16.02 -18.58 -0.59
C GLY A 229 17.26 -19.21 -1.24
N GLY A 230 18.43 -18.59 -1.09
CA GLY A 230 19.68 -19.04 -1.68
C GLY A 230 20.24 -20.30 -1.05
N ARG A 231 19.77 -21.48 -1.47
CA ARG A 231 20.73 -22.56 -1.72
C ARG A 231 21.55 -22.06 -2.90
N ARG A 232 22.83 -21.74 -2.69
CA ARG A 232 23.77 -21.81 -3.82
C ARG A 232 23.64 -23.22 -4.35
N GLU A 233 23.25 -23.38 -5.62
CA GLU A 233 23.36 -24.66 -6.29
C GLU A 233 24.78 -25.16 -6.02
N TRP A 234 24.89 -26.32 -5.39
CA TRP A 234 26.17 -26.95 -5.18
C TRP A 234 26.74 -27.27 -6.56
N THR A 235 27.80 -26.57 -6.96
CA THR A 235 28.57 -26.90 -8.15
C THR A 235 29.63 -27.93 -7.73
N PRO A 236 29.63 -29.16 -8.26
CA PRO A 236 30.73 -30.09 -8.03
C PRO A 236 32.04 -29.46 -8.54
N PRO A 237 33.18 -29.68 -7.85
CA PRO A 237 34.47 -29.30 -8.40
C PRO A 237 34.70 -30.02 -9.73
N GLU A 238 35.18 -29.29 -10.74
CA GLU A 238 35.61 -29.92 -11.99
C GLU A 238 36.69 -30.97 -11.68
N PRO A 239 36.60 -32.17 -12.27
CA PRO A 239 37.61 -33.19 -12.05
C PRO A 239 38.96 -32.65 -12.55
N ASP A 240 39.96 -32.65 -11.67
CA ASP A 240 41.34 -32.33 -12.01
C ASP A 240 41.77 -33.17 -13.21
N GLY A 241 41.79 -32.54 -14.38
CA GLY A 241 42.29 -33.10 -15.62
C GLY A 241 43.81 -33.19 -15.58
N THR A 242 44.34 -34.10 -14.75
CA THR A 242 45.72 -34.57 -14.84
C THR A 242 45.74 -35.99 -15.40
N ARG A 243 45.96 -36.10 -16.71
CA ARG A 243 47.01 -36.92 -17.34
C ARG A 243 46.97 -36.78 -18.85
#